data_AF-A0A1H0WSY8-F1
#
_entry.id   AF-A0A1H0WSY8-F1
#
_cell.length_a   1.000
_cell.length_b   1.000
_cell.length_c   1.000
_cell.angle_alpha   90.00
_cell.angle_beta   90.00
_cell.angle_gamma   90.00
#
_symmetry.space_group_name_H-M   'P 1'
#
loop_
_entity.id
_entity.type
_entity.pdbx_description
1 polymer ?
#
loop_
_entity_poly.entity_id
_entity_poly.type
_entity_poly.pdbx_seq_one_letter_code
_entity_poly.pdbx_strand_id
1 'polypeptide(L)' 'MMRMGMMLNMLFYIVVIGFAIYGFLLLVMKPFENKANNALSILKERFARGEIDAEEYKEKMKVLKN' A
#
# COMPACT_ATOMS: atom_id res chain seq x y z
N MET A 1 -32.55 27.52 19.18
CA MET A 1 -31.98 27.29 17.83
C MET A 1 -30.45 27.41 17.78
N MET A 2 -29.79 28.29 18.56
CA MET A 2 -28.32 28.47 18.51
C MET A 2 -27.47 27.30 19.06
N ARG A 3 -27.97 26.52 20.03
CA ARG A 3 -27.25 25.36 20.60
C ARG A 3 -27.10 24.18 19.63
N MET A 4 -28.06 24.00 18.73
CA MET A 4 -28.06 22.88 17.77
C MET A 4 -26.97 23.06 16.70
N GLY A 5 -26.76 24.31 16.25
CA GLY A 5 -25.74 24.65 15.26
C GLY A 5 -24.31 24.44 15.76
N MET A 6 -24.02 24.75 17.03
CA MET A 6 -22.70 24.50 17.62
C MET A 6 -22.41 22.99 17.76
N MET A 7 -23.42 22.20 18.13
CA MET A 7 -23.25 20.75 18.33
C MET A 7 -22.99 20.03 17.00
N LEU A 8 -23.68 20.42 15.93
CA LEU A 8 -23.46 19.89 14.58
C LEU A 8 -22.09 20.27 14.01
N ASN A 9 -21.62 21.49 14.27
CA ASN A 9 -20.32 21.95 13.81
C ASN A 9 -19.18 21.16 14.50
N MET A 10 -19.32 20.90 15.80
CA MET A 10 -18.36 20.06 16.55
C MET A 10 -18.29 18.63 16.01
N LEU A 11 -19.44 18.02 15.71
CA LEU A 11 -19.50 16.69 15.09
C LEU A 11 -18.85 16.68 13.70
N PHE A 12 -19.09 17.71 12.89
CA PHE A 12 -18.47 17.85 11.57
C PHE A 12 -16.94 17.86 11.66
N TYR A 13 -16.37 18.65 12.58
CA TYR A 13 -14.91 18.68 12.78
C TYR A 13 -14.34 17.35 13.26
N ILE A 14 -15.04 16.61 14.13
CA ILE A 14 -14.61 15.27 14.57
C ILE A 14 -14.54 14.32 13.37
N VAL A 15 -15.56 14.34 12.50
CA VAL A 15 -15.59 13.52 11.29
C VAL A 15 -14.47 13.92 10.33
N VAL A 16 -14.27 15.22 10.09
CA VAL A 16 -13.20 15.72 9.20
C VAL A 16 -11.81 15.33 9.71
N ILE A 17 -11.54 15.48 11.01
CA ILE A 17 -10.26 15.09 11.62
C ILE A 17 -10.09 13.57 11.54
N GLY A 18 -11.15 12.79 11.80
CA GLY A 18 -11.12 11.34 11.66
C GLY A 18 -10.79 10.89 10.24
N PHE A 19 -11.42 11.50 9.22
CA PHE A 19 -11.12 11.24 7.82
C PHE A 19 -9.71 11.69 7.43
N ALA A 20 -9.21 12.81 7.95
CA ALA A 20 -7.86 13.27 7.70
C ALA A 20 -6.82 12.29 8.25
N ILE A 21 -7.00 11.80 9.49
CA ILE A 21 -6.13 10.79 10.09
C ILE A 21 -6.25 9.47 9.32
N TYR A 22 -7.46 9.03 9.00
CA TYR A 22 -7.69 7.80 8.23
C TYR A 22 -7.03 7.86 6.85
N GLY A 23 -7.19 8.97 6.13
CA GLY A 23 -6.56 9.21 4.84
C GLY A 23 -5.04 9.27 4.93
N PHE A 24 -4.51 9.89 5.99
CA PHE A 24 -3.07 9.94 6.25
C PHE A 24 -2.50 8.55 6.56
N LEU A 25 -3.19 7.77 7.41
CA LEU A 25 -2.83 6.38 7.68
C LEU A 25 -2.90 5.55 6.39
N LEU A 26 -3.92 5.72 5.55
CA LEU A 26 -4.00 5.02 4.26
C LEU A 26 -2.85 5.39 3.30
N LEU A 27 -2.45 6.65 3.26
CA LEU A 27 -1.34 7.12 2.41
C LEU A 27 0.03 6.67 2.93
N VAL A 28 0.23 6.65 4.26
CA VAL A 28 1.49 6.27 4.91
C VAL A 28 1.60 4.75 5.08
N MET A 29 0.50 4.06 5.33
CA MET A 29 0.42 2.60 5.43
C MET A 29 0.19 1.94 4.07
N LYS A 30 0.04 2.69 2.97
CA LYS A 30 0.23 2.11 1.63
C LYS A 30 1.66 1.61 1.66
N PRO A 31 1.87 0.29 1.81
CA PRO A 31 3.15 -0.21 2.23
C PRO A 31 4.12 0.23 1.15
N PHE A 32 5.15 0.96 1.54
CA PHE A 32 6.44 0.81 0.87
C PHE A 32 6.62 -0.70 0.76
N GLU A 33 6.29 -1.27 -0.40
CA GLU A 33 6.48 -2.68 -0.65
C GLU A 33 7.96 -2.91 -0.37
N ASN A 34 8.21 -3.61 0.74
CA ASN A 34 9.54 -3.94 1.21
C ASN A 34 10.38 -4.30 0.00
N LYS A 35 11.55 -3.68 -0.19
CA LYS A 35 12.42 -3.89 -1.36
C LYS A 35 12.67 -5.38 -1.69
N ALA A 36 12.48 -6.29 -0.73
CA ALA A 36 12.45 -7.74 -0.95
C ALA A 36 11.30 -8.20 -1.90
N ASN A 37 10.10 -7.64 -1.79
CA ASN A 37 9.00 -7.88 -2.75
C ASN A 37 9.28 -7.24 -4.12
N ASN A 38 10.13 -6.20 -4.20
CA ASN A 38 10.52 -5.63 -5.48
C ASN A 38 11.34 -6.62 -6.32
N ALA A 39 12.31 -7.33 -5.74
CA ALA A 39 13.12 -8.27 -6.51
C ALA A 39 12.30 -9.45 -7.06
N LEU A 40 11.38 -10.00 -6.25
CA LEU A 40 10.49 -11.09 -6.68
C LEU A 40 9.44 -10.63 -7.70
N SER A 41 8.87 -9.43 -7.54
CA SER A 41 7.91 -8.88 -8.49
C SER A 41 8.56 -8.56 -9.84
N ILE A 42 9.77 -8.00 -9.85
CA ILE A 42 10.55 -7.78 -11.07
C ILE A 42 10.87 -9.10 -11.75
N LEU A 43 11.31 -10.12 -10.99
CA LEU A 43 11.59 -11.44 -11.55
C LEU A 43 10.33 -12.06 -12.21
N LYS A 44 9.17 -11.94 -11.55
CA LYS A 44 7.88 -12.40 -12.08
C LYS A 44 7.45 -11.64 -13.33
N GLU A 45 7.66 -10.32 -13.37
CA GLU A 45 7.34 -9.47 -14.52
C GLU A 45 8.17 -9.86 -15.75
N ARG A 46 9.48 -10.10 -15.57
CA ARG A 46 10.37 -10.53 -16.67
C ARG A 46 10.01 -11.90 -17.21
N PHE A 47 9.61 -12.84 -16.33
CA PHE A 47 9.10 -14.14 -16.77
C PHE A 47 7.78 -14.00 -17.55
N ALA A 48 6.86 -13.16 -17.08
CA ALA A 48 5.59 -12.91 -17.77
C ALA A 48 5.78 -12.23 -19.14
N ARG A 49 6.82 -11.42 -19.29
CA ARG A 49 7.24 -10.82 -20.57
C ARG A 49 7.97 -11.79 -21.48
N GLY A 50 8.34 -12.99 -20.99
CA GLY A 50 9.14 -13.96 -21.74
C GLY A 50 10.61 -13.56 -21.91
N GLU A 51 11.11 -12.62 -21.09
CA GLU A 51 12.53 -12.21 -21.11
C GLU A 51 13.45 -13.25 -20.48
N ILE A 52 12.89 -14.16 -19.67
CA ILE A 52 13.61 -15.25 -18.99
C ILE A 52 12.81 -16.55 -19.09
N ASP A 53 13.52 -17.67 -19.10
CA ASP A 53 12.95 -19.02 -19.12
C ASP A 53 12.50 -19.50 -17.71
N ALA A 54 11.72 -20.58 -17.68
CA ALA A 54 11.21 -21.21 -16.46
C ALA A 54 12.33 -21.79 -15.56
N GLU A 55 13.44 -22.28 -16.11
CA GLU A 55 14.60 -22.73 -15.33
C GLU A 55 15.30 -21.54 -14.67
N GLU A 56 15.61 -20.49 -15.44
CA GLU A 56 16.21 -19.25 -14.91
C GLU A 56 15.33 -18.62 -13.82
N TYR A 57 14.02 -18.55 -14.03
CA TYR A 57 13.07 -18.05 -13.04
C TYR A 57 13.16 -18.84 -11.73
N LYS A 58 13.19 -20.18 -11.79
CA LYS A 58 13.26 -21.05 -10.61
C LYS A 58 14.58 -20.88 -9.85
N GLU A 59 15.70 -20.76 -10.54
CA GLU A 59 17.00 -20.55 -9.91
C GLU A 59 17.07 -19.20 -9.17
N LYS A 60 16.68 -18.11 -9.85
CA LYS A 60 16.67 -16.78 -9.23
C LYS A 60 15.67 -16.68 -8.09
N MET A 61 14.51 -17.33 -8.20
CA MET A 61 13.51 -17.38 -7.14
C MET A 61 14.04 -18.08 -5.87
N LYS A 62 14.84 -19.14 -6.02
CA LYS A 62 15.48 -19.82 -4.87
C LYS A 62 16.50 -18.92 -4.17
N VAL A 63 17.29 -18.17 -4.95
CA VAL A 63 18.29 -17.23 -4.41
C VAL A 63 17.63 -16.06 -3.66
N LEU A 64 16.51 -15.54 -4.16
CA LEU A 64 15.81 -14.40 -3.55
C LEU A 64 14.97 -14.76 -2.32
N LYS A 65 14.70 -16.06 -2.09
CA LYS A 65 13.92 -16.55 -0.96
C LYS A 65 14.80 -16.95 0.24
N ASN A 66 16.11 -17.05 0.04
CA ASN A 66 17.12 -17.40 1.04
C ASN A 66 17.82 -16.14 1.56
#